data_AF-A0A9X3T336-F1
#
_entry.id   AF-A0A9X3T336-F1
#
_cell.length_a   1.000
_cell.length_b   1.000
_cell.length_c   1.000
_cell.angle_alpha   90.00
_cell.angle_beta   90.00
_cell.angle_gamma   90.00
#
_symmetry.space_group_name_H-M   'P 1'
#
loop_
_entity.id
_entity.type
_entity.pdbx_description
1 polymer ?
#
loop_
_entity_poly.entity_id
_entity_poly.type
_entity_poly.pdbx_seq_one_letter_code
_entity_poly.pdbx_strand_id
1 'polypeptide(L)' 'MAEATAILRYVRITPRKARAVVDLIRGQKVPQALTMLRHTPRAAAKVVEKLLR' A
#
# COMPACT_ATOMS: atom_id res chain seq x y z
N MET A 1 -13.17 16.38 -9.66
CA MET A 1 -11.89 15.83 -9.16
C MET A 1 -11.67 14.51 -9.88
N ALA A 2 -10.49 14.29 -10.44
CA ALA A 2 -10.19 13.02 -11.10
C ALA A 2 -9.86 11.98 -10.02
N GLU A 3 -10.67 10.93 -9.96
CA GLU A 3 -10.48 9.82 -9.03
C GLU A 3 -9.94 8.62 -9.80
N ALA A 4 -8.92 7.95 -9.25
CA ALA A 4 -8.35 6.73 -9.81
C ALA A 4 -8.52 5.60 -8.79
N THR A 5 -8.89 4.41 -9.27
CA THR A 5 -9.04 3.22 -8.43
C THR A 5 -8.20 2.08 -9.01
N ALA A 6 -7.51 1.34 -8.13
CA ALA A 6 -6.73 0.16 -8.48
C ALA A 6 -7.08 -0.98 -7.53
N ILE A 7 -7.35 -2.17 -8.07
CA ILE A 7 -7.81 -3.33 -7.30
C ILE A 7 -6.93 -4.54 -7.64
N LEU A 8 -6.35 -5.16 -6.61
CA LEU A 8 -5.59 -6.40 -6.74
C LEU A 8 -6.27 -7.51 -5.93
N ARG A 9 -6.70 -8.58 -6.61
CA ARG A 9 -7.40 -9.73 -6.00
C ARG A 9 -6.46 -10.94 -5.92
N TYR A 10 -6.80 -11.88 -5.04
CA TYR A 10 -6.08 -13.17 -4.87
C TYR A 10 -4.61 -13.05 -4.43
N VAL A 11 -4.29 -12.01 -3.65
CA VAL A 11 -2.97 -11.86 -3.04
C VAL A 11 -2.78 -12.90 -1.93
N ARG A 12 -1.65 -13.60 -1.96
CA ARG A 12 -1.24 -14.57 -0.92
C ARG A 12 -0.69 -13.87 0.35
N ILE A 13 -1.49 -12.99 0.96
CA ILE A 13 -1.16 -12.30 2.21
C ILE A 13 -2.37 -12.32 3.13
N THR A 14 -2.14 -12.62 4.42
CA THR A 14 -3.19 -12.54 5.44
C THR A 14 -3.72 -11.10 5.54
N PRO A 15 -5.05 -10.88 5.50
CA PRO A 15 -5.64 -9.52 5.46
C PRO A 15 -5.15 -8.58 6.56
N ARG A 16 -4.91 -9.10 7.78
CA ARG A 16 -4.39 -8.32 8.91
C ARG A 16 -3.01 -7.69 8.64
N LYS A 17 -2.12 -8.42 7.96
CA LYS A 17 -0.77 -7.92 7.61
C LYS A 17 -0.83 -6.80 6.58
N ALA A 18 -1.78 -6.87 5.64
CA ALA A 18 -2.01 -5.83 4.65
C ALA A 18 -2.62 -4.56 5.26
N ARG A 19 -3.67 -4.70 6.09
CA ARG A 19 -4.33 -3.55 6.75
C ARG A 19 -3.34 -2.69 7.54
N ALA A 20 -2.47 -3.31 8.33
CA ALA A 20 -1.48 -2.58 9.12
C ALA A 20 -0.48 -1.76 8.29
N VAL A 21 -0.32 -2.04 6.99
CA VAL A 21 0.48 -1.21 6.06
C VAL A 21 -0.38 -0.15 5.38
N VAL A 22 -1.61 -0.49 5.00
CA VAL A 22 -2.56 0.47 4.41
C VAL A 22 -2.88 1.60 5.38
N ASP A 23 -3.05 1.28 6.66
CA ASP A 23 -3.35 2.27 7.70
C ASP A 23 -2.17 3.23 7.95
N LEU A 24 -0.94 2.82 7.66
CA LEU A 24 0.26 3.66 7.77
C LEU A 24 0.30 4.76 6.70
N ILE A 25 -0.19 4.49 5.49
CA ILE A 25 -0.15 5.42 4.36
C ILE A 25 -1.45 6.22 4.18
N ARG A 26 -2.50 5.91 4.94
CA ARG A 26 -3.81 6.55 4.83
C ARG A 26 -3.68 8.05 5.19
N GLY A 27 -4.19 8.92 4.32
CA GLY A 27 -4.13 10.38 4.52
C GLY A 27 -2.80 11.03 4.13
N GLN A 28 -1.80 10.26 3.67
CA GLN A 28 -0.54 10.81 3.20
C GLN A 28 -0.56 11.10 1.69
N LYS A 29 0.32 12.01 1.25
CA LYS A 29 0.53 12.27 -0.18
C LYS A 29 1.26 11.09 -0.85
N VAL A 30 0.95 10.83 -2.12
CA VAL A 30 1.52 9.71 -2.90
C VAL A 30 3.06 9.62 -2.82
N PRO A 31 3.84 10.72 -2.99
CA PRO A 31 5.31 10.63 -2.93
C PRO A 31 5.85 10.21 -1.55
N GLN A 32 5.18 10.65 -0.48
CA GLN A 32 5.56 10.33 0.89
C GLN A 32 5.20 8.88 1.22
N ALA A 33 4.01 8.44 0.81
CA ALA A 33 3.57 7.05 0.95
C ALA A 33 4.53 6.07 0.24
N LEU A 34 4.97 6.38 -0.98
CA LEU A 34 5.94 5.56 -1.72
C LEU A 34 7.27 5.42 -0.97
N THR A 35 7.78 6.52 -0.41
CA THR A 35 9.02 6.51 0.37
C THR A 35 8.86 5.66 1.64
N MET A 36 7.76 5.82 2.37
CA MET A 36 7.50 5.01 3.57
C MET A 36 7.38 3.52 3.26
N LEU A 37 6.69 3.14 2.18
CA LEU A 37 6.54 1.74 1.79
C LEU A 37 7.88 1.09 1.44
N ARG A 38 8.79 1.82 0.79
CA ARG A 38 10.14 1.33 0.45
C ARG A 38 11.00 1.04 1.69
N HIS A 39 10.84 1.83 2.74
CA HIS A 39 11.61 1.66 3.99
C HIS A 39 10.89 0.81 5.04
N THR A 40 9.67 0.34 4.78
CA THR A 40 8.93 -0.50 5.72
C THR A 40 9.37 -1.97 5.58
N PRO A 41 9.92 -2.62 6.63
CA PRO A 41 10.37 -4.01 6.58
C PRO A 41 9.19 -4.99 6.69
N ARG A 42 8.22 -4.89 5.78
CA ARG A 42 7.05 -5.79 5.71
C ARG A 42 6.81 -6.26 4.29
N ALA A 43 6.59 -7.56 4.10
CA ALA A 43 6.28 -8.13 2.78
C ALA A 43 5.03 -7.51 2.13
N ALA A 44 4.06 -7.08 2.95
CA ALA A 44 2.86 -6.38 2.47
C ALA A 44 3.17 -5.01 1.83
N ALA A 45 4.28 -4.35 2.21
CA ALA A 45 4.66 -3.06 1.66
C ALA A 45 4.94 -3.13 0.16
N LYS A 46 5.61 -4.19 -0.31
CA LYS A 46 5.88 -4.42 -1.74
C LYS A 46 4.60 -4.58 -2.57
N VAL A 47 3.58 -5.21 -1.99
CA VAL A 47 2.28 -5.38 -2.66
C VAL A 47 1.52 -4.05 -2.74
N VAL A 48 1.55 -3.27 -1.67
CA VAL A 48 0.89 -1.95 -1.62
C VAL A 48 1.63 -0.94 -2.51
N GLU A 49 2.96 -0.98 -2.56
CA GLU A 49 3.76 -0.15 -3.48
C GLU A 49 3.41 -0.44 -4.94
N LYS A 50 3.20 -1.71 -5.29
CA LYS A 50 2.74 -2.11 -6.63
C LYS A 50 1.33 -1.60 -6.96
N LEU A 51 0.47 -1.39 -5.96
CA LEU A 51 -0.90 -0.87 -6.15
C LEU A 51 -0.94 0.66 -6.35
N LEU A 52 0.05 1.38 -5.81
CA LEU A 52 0.16 2.85 -5.93
C LEU A 52 0.90 3.30 -7.19
N ARG A 53 1.66 2.39 -7.82
CA ARG A 53 2.29 2.59 -9.13
C ARG A 53 1.35 2.18 -10.24
#